data_AF-A0A1B6MQJ2-F1
#
_entry.id   AF-A0A1B6MQJ2-F1
#
_cell.length_a   1.000
_cell.length_b   1.000
_cell.length_c   1.000
_cell.angle_alpha   90.00
_cell.angle_beta   90.00
_cell.angle_gamma   90.00
#
_symmetry.space_group_name_H-M   'P 1'
#
loop_
_entity.id
_entity.type
_entity.pdbx_description
1 polymer ?
#
loop_
_entity_poly.entity_id
_entity_poly.type
_entity_poly.pdbx_seq_one_letter_code
_entity_poly.pdbx_strand_id
1 'polypeptide(L)'
;MAPPADKYGSPLKYDPDLCGPRKHRSCTDILCLLLFVVFLAVWAGVASFAFRNGDPKRLLLPVDSYGHRCGEANMVNPDLFFFDLSTCLKPEAFWKGCPTPQVCVSQCPQDLWMAQ
;
A
#
# COMPACT_ATOMS: atom_id res chain seq x y z
N MET A 1 40.52 20.87 30.77
CA MET A 1 39.46 19.92 31.18
C MET A 1 39.35 18.83 30.13
N ALA A 2 39.75 17.60 30.46
CA ALA A 2 39.50 16.43 29.62
C ALA A 2 38.09 15.87 29.95
N PRO A 3 37.35 15.32 28.96
CA PRO A 3 36.04 14.74 29.20
C PRO A 3 36.16 13.45 30.07
N PRO A 4 35.17 13.16 30.93
CA PRO A 4 35.19 11.96 31.77
C PRO A 4 35.07 10.70 30.89
N ALA A 5 36.07 9.84 31.01
CA ALA A 5 36.19 8.58 30.30
C ALA A 5 35.36 7.49 30.99
N ASP A 6 34.02 7.51 30.88
CA ASP A 6 33.22 6.31 31.15
C ASP A 6 31.78 6.35 30.61
N LYS A 7 31.59 6.55 29.30
CA LYS A 7 30.26 6.39 28.67
C LYS A 7 29.98 4.99 28.13
N TYR A 8 31.01 4.13 28.03
CA TYR A 8 30.93 2.88 27.27
C TYR A 8 31.32 1.63 28.05
N GLY A 9 31.55 1.74 29.37
CA GLY A 9 31.85 0.59 30.24
C GLY A 9 33.15 -0.13 29.87
N SER A 10 33.58 -1.03 30.75
CA SER A 10 34.78 -1.83 30.51
C SER A 10 34.56 -2.89 29.41
N PRO A 11 35.55 -3.14 28.53
CA PRO A 11 35.44 -4.16 27.50
C PRO A 11 35.18 -5.54 28.10
N LEU A 12 34.30 -6.31 27.44
CA LEU A 12 33.95 -7.67 27.87
C LEU A 12 35.22 -8.54 27.82
N LYS A 13 35.61 -9.11 28.96
CA LYS A 13 36.73 -10.05 29.02
C LYS A 13 36.27 -11.41 28.53
N TYR A 14 37.13 -12.08 27.76
CA TYR A 14 36.92 -13.46 27.34
C TYR A 14 36.92 -14.38 28.58
N ASP A 15 35.79 -15.04 28.82
CA ASP A 15 35.62 -16.02 29.90
C ASP A 15 35.62 -17.44 29.27
N PRO A 16 36.65 -18.26 29.52
CA PRO A 16 36.77 -19.60 28.98
C PRO A 16 35.69 -20.58 29.51
N ASP A 17 35.00 -20.22 30.59
CA ASP A 17 33.88 -20.97 31.15
C ASP A 17 32.52 -20.53 30.59
N LEU A 18 32.51 -19.61 29.60
CA LEU A 18 31.31 -19.28 28.82
C LEU A 18 30.84 -20.51 28.02
N CYS A 19 30.13 -21.39 28.70
CA CYS A 19 29.21 -22.30 28.04
C CYS A 19 28.16 -21.43 27.34
N GLY A 20 28.19 -21.43 26.01
CA GLY A 20 27.26 -20.69 25.16
C GLY A 20 25.78 -20.98 25.44
N PRO A 21 24.86 -20.46 24.61
CA PRO A 21 23.42 -20.55 24.85
C PRO A 21 22.99 -21.96 25.32
N ARG A 22 22.29 -22.05 26.47
CA ARG A 22 21.93 -23.32 27.17
C ARG A 22 21.76 -24.52 26.22
N LYS A 23 22.58 -25.57 26.41
CA LYS A 23 22.64 -26.77 25.54
C LYS A 23 21.31 -27.54 25.41
N HIS A 24 20.44 -27.48 26.42
CA HIS A 24 19.10 -28.11 26.39
C HIS A 24 18.01 -27.04 26.36
N ARG A 25 17.63 -26.58 25.17
CA ARG A 25 16.43 -25.77 24.98
C ARG A 25 15.34 -26.62 24.33
N SER A 26 14.16 -26.66 24.94
CA SER A 26 12.95 -27.12 24.27
C SER A 26 12.36 -25.96 23.46
N CYS A 27 11.66 -26.27 22.38
CA CYS A 27 11.02 -25.26 21.54
C CYS A 27 9.87 -24.60 22.30
N THR A 28 10.04 -23.34 22.70
CA THR A 28 9.04 -22.59 23.49
C THR A 28 7.89 -22.02 22.66
N ASP A 29 7.97 -22.08 21.32
CA ASP A 29 7.08 -21.33 20.43
C ASP A 29 6.22 -22.21 19.52
N ILE A 30 6.00 -23.48 19.85
CA ILE A 30 5.18 -24.39 19.02
C ILE A 30 3.74 -23.86 18.87
N LEU A 31 3.11 -23.44 19.97
CA LEU A 31 1.73 -22.95 19.94
C LEU A 31 1.61 -21.61 19.19
N CYS A 32 2.58 -20.70 19.38
CA CYS A 32 2.66 -19.44 18.65
C CYS A 32 2.87 -19.66 17.14
N LEU A 33 3.72 -20.61 16.77
CA LEU A 33 3.98 -20.97 15.37
C LEU A 33 2.72 -21.56 14.72
N LEU A 34 1.98 -22.44 15.40
CA LEU A 34 0.72 -22.96 14.89
C LEU A 34 -0.32 -21.85 14.65
N LEU A 35 -0.48 -20.92 15.59
CA LEU A 35 -1.37 -19.78 15.41
C LEU A 35 -0.96 -18.89 14.23
N PHE A 36 0.34 -18.64 14.06
CA PHE A 36 0.85 -17.86 12.95
C PHE A 36 0.59 -18.53 11.60
N VAL A 37 0.82 -19.84 11.50
CA VAL A 37 0.53 -20.61 10.28
C VAL A 37 -0.96 -20.59 9.94
N VAL A 38 -1.85 -20.76 10.94
CA VAL A 38 -3.30 -20.66 10.73
C VAL A 38 -3.68 -19.26 10.23
N PHE A 39 -3.14 -18.20 10.84
CA PHE A 39 -3.37 -16.83 10.40
C PHE A 39 -2.96 -16.62 8.94
N LEU A 40 -1.78 -17.09 8.53
CA LEU A 40 -1.33 -17.02 7.14
C LEU A 40 -2.24 -17.82 6.20
N ALA A 41 -2.68 -19.01 6.59
CA ALA A 41 -3.58 -19.82 5.79
C ALA A 41 -4.95 -19.14 5.57
N VAL A 42 -5.50 -18.50 6.61
CA VAL A 42 -6.74 -17.71 6.50
C VAL A 42 -6.54 -16.54 5.54
N TRP A 43 -5.44 -15.78 5.68
CA TRP A 43 -5.15 -14.66 4.77
C TRP A 43 -4.96 -15.10 3.32
N ALA A 44 -4.26 -16.22 3.09
CA ALA A 44 -4.12 -16.80 1.76
C ALA A 44 -5.49 -17.21 1.17
N GLY A 45 -6.39 -17.75 2.00
CA GLY A 45 -7.76 -18.06 1.62
C GLY A 45 -8.57 -16.82 1.23
N VAL A 46 -8.51 -15.76 2.06
CA VAL A 46 -9.17 -14.47 1.77
C VAL A 46 -8.63 -13.85 0.48
N ALA A 47 -7.31 -13.83 0.29
CA ALA A 47 -6.69 -13.33 -0.93
C ALA A 47 -7.15 -14.14 -2.15
N SER A 48 -7.12 -15.47 -2.07
CA SER A 48 -7.58 -16.35 -3.15
C SER A 48 -9.06 -16.13 -3.49
N PHE A 49 -9.91 -15.96 -2.48
CA PHE A 49 -11.33 -15.64 -2.67
C PHE A 49 -11.52 -14.29 -3.37
N ALA A 50 -10.79 -13.25 -2.93
CA ALA A 50 -10.83 -11.92 -3.52
C ALA A 50 -10.33 -11.91 -4.98
N PHE A 51 -9.28 -12.68 -5.31
CA PHE A 51 -8.80 -12.77 -6.70
C PHE A 51 -9.79 -13.50 -7.63
N ARG A 52 -10.49 -14.53 -7.14
CA ARG A 52 -11.42 -15.32 -7.97
C ARG A 52 -12.78 -14.64 -8.17
N ASN A 53 -13.27 -13.94 -7.14
CA ASN A 53 -14.59 -13.31 -7.18
C ASN A 53 -14.55 -11.79 -7.34
N GLY A 54 -13.37 -11.19 -7.15
CA GLY A 54 -13.16 -9.77 -7.36
C GLY A 54 -12.95 -9.42 -8.82
N ASP A 55 -13.28 -8.18 -9.16
CA ASP A 55 -13.01 -7.61 -10.48
C ASP A 55 -11.86 -6.61 -10.37
N PRO A 56 -10.63 -6.98 -10.78
CA PRO A 56 -9.47 -6.10 -10.69
C PRO A 56 -9.61 -4.85 -11.58
N LYS A 57 -10.45 -4.90 -12.60
CA LYS A 57 -10.72 -3.75 -13.48
C LYS A 57 -11.34 -2.59 -12.70
N ARG A 58 -12.00 -2.87 -11.57
CA ARG A 58 -12.55 -1.81 -10.73
C ARG A 58 -11.53 -0.88 -10.11
N LEU A 59 -10.31 -1.36 -9.91
CA LEU A 59 -9.21 -0.59 -9.34
C LEU A 59 -8.34 0.06 -10.42
N LEU A 60 -8.24 -0.59 -11.58
CA LEU A 60 -7.35 -0.15 -12.65
C LEU A 60 -7.98 0.90 -13.57
N LEU A 61 -9.30 0.81 -13.81
CA LEU A 61 -9.98 1.69 -14.75
C LEU A 61 -10.61 2.89 -14.03
N PRO A 62 -10.34 4.12 -14.49
CA PRO A 62 -11.01 5.30 -13.97
C PRO A 62 -12.50 5.31 -14.33
N VAL A 63 -13.29 6.04 -13.55
CA VAL A 63 -14.74 6.17 -13.72
C VAL A 63 -15.08 7.64 -13.95
N ASP A 64 -15.90 7.92 -14.94
CA ASP A 64 -16.38 9.27 -15.25
C ASP A 64 -17.48 9.75 -14.27
N SER A 65 -17.94 10.99 -14.42
CA SER A 65 -19.00 11.53 -13.56
C SER A 65 -20.38 10.86 -13.75
N TYR A 66 -20.57 10.11 -14.83
CA TYR A 66 -21.80 9.39 -15.15
C TYR A 66 -21.75 7.90 -14.71
N GLY A 67 -20.61 7.42 -14.22
CA GLY A 67 -20.41 6.04 -13.77
C GLY A 67 -19.89 5.10 -14.85
N HIS A 68 -19.44 5.61 -15.99
CA HIS A 68 -18.82 4.83 -17.08
C HIS A 68 -17.33 4.58 -16.80
N ARG A 69 -16.86 3.37 -17.11
CA ARG A 69 -15.45 2.97 -16.95
C ARG A 69 -14.68 3.22 -18.23
N CYS A 70 -13.76 4.18 -18.22
CA CYS A 70 -12.94 4.48 -19.41
C CYS A 70 -12.02 3.29 -19.71
N GLY A 71 -11.87 2.92 -20.98
CA GLY A 71 -10.98 1.83 -21.42
C GLY A 71 -11.49 0.40 -21.17
N GLU A 72 -12.76 0.21 -20.79
CA GLU A 72 -13.38 -1.11 -20.80
C GLU A 72 -13.57 -1.60 -22.25
N ALA A 73 -13.48 -2.90 -22.51
CA ALA A 73 -13.25 -3.52 -23.83
C ALA A 73 -14.16 -3.08 -25.01
N ASN A 74 -15.27 -2.38 -24.75
CA ASN A 74 -16.19 -1.85 -25.76
C ASN A 74 -16.16 -0.32 -25.90
N MET A 75 -15.33 0.38 -25.12
CA MET A 75 -15.20 1.84 -25.14
C MET A 75 -13.93 2.26 -25.87
N VAL A 76 -14.09 3.13 -26.87
CA VAL A 76 -13.00 3.71 -27.70
C VAL A 76 -12.24 4.82 -26.94
N ASN A 77 -12.66 5.10 -25.71
CA ASN A 77 -12.18 6.23 -24.91
C ASN A 77 -11.44 5.72 -23.66
N PRO A 78 -10.13 5.45 -23.74
CA PRO A 78 -9.35 4.91 -22.61
C PRO A 78 -9.02 5.96 -21.56
N ASP A 79 -8.93 7.23 -21.93
CA ASP A 79 -8.42 8.29 -21.07
C ASP A 79 -9.55 9.00 -20.33
N LEU A 80 -9.32 9.33 -19.05
CA LEU A 80 -10.23 10.14 -18.25
C LEU A 80 -9.77 11.59 -18.24
N PHE A 81 -10.64 12.50 -18.66
CA PHE A 81 -10.35 13.92 -18.72
C PHE A 81 -11.06 14.69 -17.59
N PHE A 82 -10.32 15.61 -16.96
CA PHE A 82 -10.81 16.50 -15.89
C PHE A 82 -11.02 17.91 -16.44
N PHE A 83 -12.17 18.52 -16.14
CA PHE A 83 -12.56 19.83 -16.68
C PHE A 83 -11.85 21.00 -15.99
N ASP A 84 -11.55 20.87 -14.69
CA ASP A 84 -10.84 21.91 -13.92
C ASP A 84 -9.88 21.29 -12.89
N LEU A 85 -8.65 21.09 -13.31
CA LEU A 85 -7.61 20.48 -12.48
C LEU A 85 -7.26 21.35 -11.25
N SER A 86 -7.56 22.65 -11.24
CA SER A 86 -7.26 23.54 -10.12
C SER A 86 -8.05 23.19 -8.87
N THR A 87 -9.27 22.67 -9.03
CA THR A 87 -10.10 22.24 -7.90
C THR A 87 -9.57 20.98 -7.23
N CYS A 88 -8.79 20.14 -7.93
CA CYS A 88 -8.14 18.96 -7.36
C CYS A 88 -7.04 19.33 -6.35
N LEU A 89 -6.48 20.55 -6.44
CA LEU A 89 -5.44 21.02 -5.53
C LEU A 89 -6.00 21.49 -4.17
N LYS A 90 -7.34 21.59 -4.04
CA LYS A 90 -7.99 22.00 -2.79
C LYS A 90 -7.96 20.84 -1.78
N PRO A 91 -7.78 21.12 -0.48
CA PRO A 91 -7.75 20.08 0.56
C PRO A 91 -8.98 19.17 0.60
N GLU A 92 -10.13 19.68 0.15
CA GLU A 92 -11.40 18.96 0.10
C GLU A 92 -11.41 17.80 -0.90
N ALA A 93 -10.56 17.85 -1.93
CA ALA A 93 -10.47 16.82 -2.96
C ALA A 93 -9.91 15.49 -2.44
N PHE A 94 -9.18 15.53 -1.31
CA PHE A 94 -8.58 14.34 -0.73
C PHE A 94 -9.62 13.30 -0.32
N TRP A 95 -10.77 13.73 0.24
CA TRP A 95 -11.82 12.84 0.76
C TRP A 95 -13.00 12.64 -0.17
N LYS A 96 -13.35 13.64 -0.98
CA LYS A 96 -14.53 13.58 -1.87
C LYS A 96 -14.17 13.29 -3.33
N GLY A 97 -12.88 13.19 -3.65
CA GLY A 97 -12.40 13.24 -5.03
C GLY A 97 -12.47 14.66 -5.60
N CYS A 98 -11.95 14.85 -6.82
CA CYS A 98 -12.00 16.14 -7.47
C CYS A 98 -13.45 16.53 -7.81
N PRO A 99 -13.95 17.69 -7.35
CA PRO A 99 -15.32 18.14 -7.59
C PRO A 99 -15.47 18.78 -8.98
N THR A 100 -15.06 18.06 -10.03
CA THR A 100 -15.21 18.46 -11.43
C THR A 100 -15.97 17.43 -12.22
N PRO A 101 -16.69 17.83 -13.28
CA PRO A 101 -17.09 16.89 -14.29
C PRO A 101 -15.85 16.18 -14.85
N GLN A 102 -16.00 14.88 -15.08
CA GLN A 102 -14.98 13.98 -15.62
C GLN A 102 -15.64 13.20 -16.76
N VAL A 103 -14.95 13.05 -17.89
CA VAL A 103 -15.48 12.35 -19.07
C VAL A 103 -14.41 11.47 -19.71
N CYS A 104 -14.81 10.32 -20.24
CA CYS A 104 -13.91 9.46 -21.01
C CYS A 104 -13.68 10.03 -22.41
N VAL A 105 -12.42 10.21 -22.80
CA VAL A 105 -12.01 10.70 -24.13
C VAL A 105 -11.10 9.69 -24.84
N SER A 106 -11.10 9.72 -26.18
CA SER A 106 -10.20 8.92 -27.01
C SER A 106 -8.79 9.49 -27.07
N GLN A 107 -8.67 10.81 -26.96
CA GLN A 107 -7.40 11.54 -26.94
C GLN A 107 -7.57 12.81 -26.10
N CYS A 108 -6.62 13.06 -25.20
CA CYS A 108 -6.59 14.30 -24.42
C CYS A 108 -6.35 15.53 -25.32
N PRO A 109 -7.00 16.68 -25.04
CA PRO A 109 -6.72 17.92 -25.74
C PRO A 109 -5.26 18.36 -25.51
N GLN A 110 -4.67 19.03 -26.50
CA GLN A 110 -3.29 19.53 -26.40
C GLN A 110 -3.18 20.79 -25.54
N ASP A 111 -4.27 21.55 -25.46
CA ASP A 111 -4.35 22.76 -24.65
C ASP A 111 -4.80 22.44 -23.22
N LEU A 112 -4.19 23.12 -22.26
CA LEU A 112 -4.54 23.00 -20.86
C LEU A 112 -5.88 23.70 -20.65
N TRP A 113 -6.95 22.91 -20.51
CA TRP A 113 -8.26 23.47 -20.25
C TRP A 113 -8.39 23.81 -18.76
N MET A 114 -8.36 25.10 -18.48
CA MET A 114 -8.70 25.64 -17.17
C MET A 114 -10.02 26.37 -17.37
N ALA A 115 -11.12 25.81 -16.84
CA ALA A 115 -12.36 26.56 -16.77
C ALA A 115 -12.09 27.84 -15.97
N GLN A 116 -12.19 28.98 -16.65
CA GLN A 116 -11.99 30.30 -16.03
C GLN A 116 -13.26 30.77 -15.32
#